data_AF-A0A174BH01-F1
#
_entry.id   AF-A0A174BH01-F1
#
_cell.length_a   1.000
_cell.length_b   1.000
_cell.length_c   1.000
_cell.angle_alpha   90.00
_cell.angle_beta   90.00
_cell.angle_gamma   90.00
#
_symmetry.space_group_name_H-M   'P 1'
#
loop_
_entity.id
_entity.type
_entity.pdbx_description
1 polymer ?
#
loop_
_entity_poly.entity_id
_entity_poly.type
_entity_poly.pdbx_seq_one_letter_code
_entity_poly.pdbx_strand_id
1 'polypeptide(L)'
;MGLFKNQLLNVIEWNETRDDVIFWMWKNNEIKKNSRLIIRPGQDAIFMQNGKVEGVFTEEGNYEVETEIIPFLSTLKGFKFGFNSGLRAEVLFINTKEFLVRWGTKGPINIPAPGMPGGMPIRCFGFYTVKVDDYMTLIDKVAGIKSQFTVDDIKIRTSAIMDGLLMKWIVKEGKNMFNLQVNSAEIAKGLKVDLDMQLLQIGLTVTGVTIENFNYPEQVQKMIDKNAAYGMVGNIGHYQNVAMVESMEKNPGSSMGNMAQAGIGIQMGMEMAKEMKSNIENSKSNVSNSSICPNCHSNIDSNAKFCPNCGEKVVKAEEQNSKKKFCPECGAKQDGNSKFCSECGNKL
;
A
#
# COMPACT_ATOMS: atom_id res chain seq x y z
N MET A 1 -30.46 61.35 33.00
CA MET A 1 -30.78 59.93 33.22
C MET A 1 -29.81 59.11 32.41
N GLY A 2 -28.88 58.43 33.09
CA GLY A 2 -27.67 57.85 32.50
C GLY A 2 -27.93 56.66 31.57
N LEU A 3 -27.23 56.72 30.44
CA LEU A 3 -27.11 55.70 29.40
C LEU A 3 -26.43 54.42 29.92
N PHE A 4 -27.19 53.50 30.50
CA PHE A 4 -26.74 52.11 30.59
C PHE A 4 -27.16 51.38 29.31
N LYS A 5 -26.42 51.63 28.23
CA LYS A 5 -26.41 50.74 27.07
C LYS A 5 -25.80 49.43 27.58
N ASN A 6 -26.62 48.39 27.76
CA ASN A 6 -26.18 47.02 28.00
C ASN A 6 -25.21 46.60 26.88
N GLN A 7 -23.92 46.89 27.07
CA GLN A 7 -22.85 46.33 26.26
C GLN A 7 -22.64 44.91 26.76
N LEU A 8 -23.47 43.97 26.27
CA LEU A 8 -23.32 42.54 26.53
C LEU A 8 -21.87 42.12 26.24
N LEU A 9 -21.14 41.69 27.27
CA LEU A 9 -19.77 41.20 27.17
C LEU A 9 -19.73 40.01 26.19
N ASN A 10 -18.67 39.91 25.39
CA ASN A 10 -18.51 38.75 24.52
C ASN A 10 -17.81 37.64 25.31
N VAL A 11 -18.43 36.46 25.33
CA VAL A 11 -17.73 35.22 25.70
C VAL A 11 -17.20 34.63 24.40
N ILE A 12 -15.88 34.57 24.29
CA ILE A 12 -15.16 34.02 23.15
C ILE A 12 -14.80 32.60 23.52
N GLU A 13 -15.58 31.65 23.03
CA GLU A 13 -15.37 30.22 23.27
C GLU A 13 -15.72 29.43 22.02
N TRP A 14 -15.09 28.26 21.88
CA TRP A 14 -15.43 27.30 20.85
C TRP A 14 -16.04 26.04 21.50
N ASN A 15 -17.39 26.00 21.51
CA ASN A 15 -18.17 24.85 21.95
C ASN A 15 -18.45 23.93 20.76
N GLU A 16 -17.43 23.25 20.26
CA GLU A 16 -17.60 22.33 19.15
C GLU A 16 -18.20 21.01 19.62
N THR A 17 -19.31 20.61 19.00
CA THR A 17 -19.92 19.30 19.21
C THR A 17 -19.41 18.26 18.22
N ARG A 18 -18.78 18.70 17.13
CA ARG A 18 -18.23 17.84 16.09
C ARG A 18 -16.79 17.45 16.36
N ASP A 19 -16.45 16.20 16.08
CA ASP A 19 -15.10 15.67 16.31
C ASP A 19 -14.17 15.82 15.10
N ASP A 20 -14.68 16.25 13.94
CA ASP A 20 -13.97 16.35 12.67
C ASP A 20 -13.41 17.75 12.34
N VAL A 21 -13.64 18.73 13.22
CA VAL A 21 -13.21 20.12 13.01
C VAL A 21 -11.83 20.34 13.62
N ILE A 22 -10.90 20.81 12.78
CA ILE A 22 -9.49 20.99 13.10
C ILE A 22 -9.24 22.41 13.58
N PHE A 23 -9.79 23.39 12.86
CA PHE A 23 -9.81 24.76 13.35
C PHE A 23 -11.14 25.43 13.04
N TRP A 24 -11.45 26.43 13.86
CA TRP A 24 -12.57 27.33 13.65
C TRP A 24 -12.18 28.77 13.98
N MET A 25 -12.57 29.70 13.11
CA MET A 25 -12.29 31.12 13.26
C MET A 25 -13.52 31.83 13.80
N TRP A 26 -13.42 32.28 15.05
CA TRP A 26 -14.38 33.19 15.64
C TRP A 26 -14.19 34.59 15.05
N LYS A 27 -15.27 35.13 14.47
CA LYS A 27 -15.29 36.47 13.86
C LYS A 27 -16.32 37.34 14.56
N ASN A 28 -15.90 38.53 14.97
CA ASN A 28 -16.81 39.56 15.46
C ASN A 28 -16.30 40.94 15.04
N ASN A 29 -17.23 41.87 14.86
CA ASN A 29 -16.93 43.23 14.43
C ASN A 29 -16.19 44.03 15.50
N GLU A 30 -16.40 43.72 16.78
CA GLU A 30 -15.77 44.44 17.88
C GLU A 30 -15.69 43.55 19.13
N ILE A 31 -14.49 43.31 19.64
CA ILE A 31 -14.30 42.71 20.96
C ILE A 31 -14.48 43.82 22.01
N LYS A 32 -15.51 43.70 22.83
CA LYS A 32 -15.84 44.67 23.88
C LYS A 32 -14.87 44.54 25.06
N LYS A 33 -14.71 45.63 25.81
CA LYS A 33 -13.94 45.64 27.07
C LYS A 33 -14.55 44.62 28.06
N ASN A 34 -13.69 43.94 28.84
CA ASN A 34 -14.05 42.83 29.73
C ASN A 34 -14.61 41.56 29.06
N SER A 35 -14.33 41.35 27.77
CA SER A 35 -14.60 40.05 27.13
C SER A 35 -13.70 38.97 27.73
N ARG A 36 -14.20 37.73 27.73
CA ARG A 36 -13.47 36.55 28.25
C ARG A 36 -13.18 35.58 27.12
N LEU A 37 -11.93 35.13 27.04
CA LEU A 37 -11.51 34.04 26.17
C LEU A 37 -11.43 32.76 27.00
N ILE A 38 -12.17 31.73 26.60
CA ILE A 38 -12.19 30.44 27.28
C ILE A 38 -11.47 29.43 26.38
N ILE A 39 -10.36 28.88 26.86
CA ILE A 39 -9.57 27.85 26.20
C ILE A 39 -9.76 26.54 26.97
N ARG A 40 -10.27 25.51 26.30
CA ARG A 40 -10.51 24.20 26.89
C ARG A 40 -9.29 23.29 26.72
N PRO A 41 -9.17 22.20 27.50
CA PRO A 41 -8.15 21.20 27.28
C PRO A 41 -8.16 20.67 25.84
N GLY A 42 -6.99 20.57 25.22
CA GLY A 42 -6.85 20.11 23.83
C GLY A 42 -7.21 21.16 22.76
N GLN A 43 -7.35 22.43 23.17
CA GLN A 43 -7.54 23.57 22.27
C GLN A 43 -6.45 24.60 22.50
N ASP A 44 -6.00 25.21 21.40
CA ASP A 44 -5.19 26.41 21.42
C ASP A 44 -5.98 27.55 20.78
N ALA A 45 -5.69 28.79 21.17
CA ALA A 45 -6.31 29.98 20.60
C ALA A 45 -5.25 30.93 20.05
N ILE A 46 -5.45 31.41 18.83
CA ILE A 46 -4.57 32.36 18.17
C ILE A 46 -5.31 33.66 17.96
N PHE A 47 -4.77 34.72 18.56
CA PHE A 47 -5.31 36.05 18.43
C PHE A 47 -4.73 36.72 17.20
N MET A 48 -5.62 37.17 16.31
CA MET A 48 -5.25 37.83 15.07
C MET A 48 -5.88 39.21 14.98
N GLN A 49 -5.11 40.18 14.50
CA GLN A 49 -5.57 41.53 14.25
C GLN A 49 -5.20 41.96 12.84
N ASN A 50 -6.19 42.39 12.06
CA ASN A 50 -6.01 42.79 10.66
C ASN A 50 -5.23 41.74 9.84
N GLY A 51 -5.48 40.45 10.10
CA GLY A 51 -4.80 39.32 9.45
C GLY A 51 -3.37 39.03 9.92
N LYS A 52 -2.87 39.73 10.95
CA LYS A 52 -1.57 39.44 11.58
C LYS A 52 -1.77 38.68 12.88
N VAL A 53 -0.91 37.69 13.13
CA VAL A 53 -0.88 36.98 14.40
C VAL A 53 -0.22 37.86 15.46
N GLU A 54 -0.96 38.15 16.52
CA GLU A 54 -0.48 38.96 17.64
C GLU A 54 -0.02 38.06 18.79
N GLY A 55 -0.71 36.94 19.04
CA GLY A 55 -0.36 36.01 20.12
C GLY A 55 -0.98 34.62 19.97
N VAL A 56 -0.31 33.62 20.55
CA VAL A 56 -0.75 32.22 20.59
C VAL A 56 -0.89 31.83 22.06
N PHE A 57 -2.08 31.34 22.43
CA PHE A 57 -2.43 30.87 23.76
C PHE A 57 -2.57 29.36 23.73
N THR A 58 -1.66 28.68 24.43
CA THR A 58 -1.56 27.20 24.49
C THR A 58 -1.96 26.64 25.85
N GLU A 59 -2.09 27.50 26.84
CA GLU A 59 -2.52 27.13 28.19
C GLU A 59 -4.06 27.15 28.25
N GLU A 60 -4.61 26.14 28.91
CA GLU A 60 -6.05 26.05 29.18
C GLU A 60 -6.43 27.04 30.28
N GLY A 61 -7.62 27.65 30.15
CA GLY A 61 -8.07 28.61 31.15
C GLY A 61 -9.04 29.65 30.65
N ASN A 62 -9.32 30.60 31.54
CA ASN A 62 -10.16 31.76 31.26
C ASN A 62 -9.26 33.00 31.26
N TYR A 63 -9.07 33.61 30.10
CA TYR A 63 -8.25 34.80 29.93
C TYR A 63 -9.14 36.03 29.82
N GLU A 64 -8.86 37.04 30.64
CA GLU A 64 -9.48 38.35 30.51
C GLU A 64 -8.71 39.21 29.50
N VAL A 65 -9.43 39.73 28.50
CA VAL A 65 -8.81 40.41 27.34
C VAL A 65 -7.98 41.63 27.76
N GLU A 66 -8.41 42.39 28.79
CA GLU A 66 -7.73 43.62 29.21
C GLU A 66 -6.44 43.38 30.03
N THR A 67 -6.44 42.42 30.94
CA THR A 67 -5.40 42.25 31.95
C THR A 67 -4.33 41.26 31.54
N GLU A 68 -4.67 40.27 30.73
CA GLU A 68 -3.76 39.15 30.46
C GLU A 68 -3.39 39.08 28.97
N ILE A 69 -4.32 39.38 28.08
CA ILE A 69 -4.07 39.34 26.63
C ILE A 69 -3.35 40.61 26.17
N ILE A 70 -3.86 41.79 26.49
CA ILE A 70 -3.29 43.07 26.02
C ILE A 70 -1.84 43.31 26.49
N PRO A 71 -1.46 43.10 27.77
CA PRO A 71 -0.08 43.26 28.21
C PRO A 71 0.87 42.26 27.55
N PHE A 72 0.45 40.99 27.40
CA PHE A 72 1.23 39.95 26.72
C PHE A 72 1.53 40.33 25.25
N LEU A 73 0.52 40.81 24.52
CA LEU A 73 0.68 41.32 23.15
C LEU A 73 1.59 42.56 23.09
N SER A 74 1.43 43.49 24.03
CA SER A 74 2.24 44.72 24.07
C SER A 74 3.72 44.48 24.44
N THR A 75 4.02 43.39 25.16
CA THR A 75 5.39 42.98 25.53
C THR A 75 6.12 42.35 24.34
N LEU A 76 5.40 41.73 23.41
CA LEU A 76 5.97 41.01 22.27
C LEU A 76 6.46 41.89 21.11
N LYS A 77 6.18 43.20 21.09
CA LYS A 77 6.85 44.21 20.21
C LYS A 77 6.32 45.64 20.45
N GLY A 78 6.61 46.26 21.59
CA GLY A 78 6.64 47.73 21.75
C GLY A 78 5.40 48.54 21.30
N PHE A 79 4.24 47.91 21.14
CA PHE A 79 3.05 48.55 20.58
C PHE A 79 2.18 49.08 21.71
N LYS A 80 2.22 50.39 21.96
CA LYS A 80 1.31 51.05 22.90
C LYS A 80 -0.06 51.17 22.25
N PHE A 81 -0.94 50.22 22.52
CA PHE A 81 -2.33 50.26 22.06
C PHE A 81 -3.11 51.41 22.72
N GLY A 82 -3.85 52.17 21.91
CA GLY A 82 -4.84 53.17 22.36
C GLY A 82 -6.27 52.66 22.17
N PHE A 83 -6.86 52.07 23.21
CA PHE A 83 -8.20 51.43 23.18
C PHE A 83 -9.38 52.39 23.41
N ASN A 84 -9.42 53.50 22.67
CA ASN A 84 -10.59 54.39 22.66
C ASN A 84 -11.64 54.02 21.59
N SER A 85 -11.34 53.06 20.71
CA SER A 85 -12.26 52.48 19.72
C SER A 85 -12.09 50.96 19.76
N GLY A 86 -13.17 50.17 19.77
CA GLY A 86 -13.02 48.74 19.99
C GLY A 86 -12.30 48.02 18.86
N LEU A 87 -11.76 46.87 19.24
CA LEU A 87 -10.81 46.12 18.43
C LEU A 87 -11.56 45.23 17.46
N ARG A 88 -11.28 45.38 16.17
CA ARG A 88 -11.52 44.31 15.19
C ARG A 88 -10.42 43.28 15.38
N ALA A 89 -10.78 42.17 15.99
CA ALA A 89 -9.89 41.05 16.22
C ALA A 89 -10.62 39.74 15.94
N GLU A 90 -9.87 38.79 15.42
CA GLU A 90 -10.31 37.44 15.10
C GLU A 90 -9.60 36.47 16.05
N VAL A 91 -10.30 35.42 16.48
CA VAL A 91 -9.71 34.39 17.31
C VAL A 91 -9.84 33.06 16.58
N LEU A 92 -8.70 32.47 16.23
CA LEU A 92 -8.64 31.16 15.62
C LEU A 92 -8.45 30.11 16.71
N PHE A 93 -9.45 29.26 16.90
CA PHE A 93 -9.31 28.09 17.76
C PHE A 93 -8.80 26.91 16.95
N ILE A 94 -7.79 26.23 17.48
CA ILE A 94 -7.17 25.04 16.88
C ILE A 94 -7.32 23.87 17.84
N ASN A 95 -7.67 22.71 17.31
CA ASN A 95 -7.67 21.47 18.07
C ASN A 95 -6.29 20.82 18.01
N THR A 96 -5.71 20.52 19.17
CA THR A 96 -4.36 19.94 19.28
C THR A 96 -4.35 18.41 19.25
N LYS A 97 -5.53 17.78 19.22
CA LYS A 97 -5.66 16.31 19.14
C LYS A 97 -5.25 15.75 17.77
N GLU A 98 -5.03 14.44 17.73
CA GLU A 98 -4.89 13.72 16.48
C GLU A 98 -6.25 13.40 15.84
N PHE A 99 -6.32 13.56 14.53
CA PHE A 99 -7.48 13.29 13.70
C PHE A 99 -7.23 12.09 12.80
N LEU A 100 -8.17 11.14 12.80
CA LEU A 100 -8.13 9.99 11.91
C LEU A 100 -8.79 10.34 10.57
N VAL A 101 -8.05 10.18 9.48
CA VAL A 101 -8.56 10.40 8.12
C VAL A 101 -8.59 9.07 7.37
N ARG A 102 -9.80 8.58 7.07
CA ARG A 102 -9.99 7.40 6.22
C ARG A 102 -9.79 7.75 4.75
N TRP A 103 -9.04 6.93 4.04
CA TRP A 103 -8.74 7.09 2.62
C TRP A 103 -8.89 5.76 1.88
N GLY A 104 -9.09 5.87 0.56
CA GLY A 104 -9.10 4.74 -0.34
C GLY A 104 -8.90 5.19 -1.77
N THR A 105 -8.29 4.32 -2.58
CA THR A 105 -8.03 4.59 -3.99
C THR A 105 -9.36 4.79 -4.73
N LYS A 106 -9.55 5.92 -5.43
CA LYS A 106 -10.82 6.21 -6.14
C LYS A 106 -11.10 5.22 -7.28
N GLY A 107 -10.04 4.73 -7.91
CA GLY A 107 -10.06 3.70 -8.93
C GLY A 107 -8.95 2.67 -8.69
N PRO A 108 -8.91 1.59 -9.46
CA PRO A 108 -7.79 0.65 -9.40
C PRO A 108 -6.51 1.34 -9.89
N ILE A 109 -5.42 1.14 -9.15
CA ILE A 109 -4.09 1.59 -9.52
C ILE A 109 -3.39 0.41 -10.19
N ASN A 110 -3.01 0.58 -11.46
CA ASN A 110 -2.34 -0.46 -12.22
C ASN A 110 -0.85 -0.48 -11.87
N ILE A 111 -0.42 -1.51 -11.17
CA ILE A 111 0.95 -1.65 -10.71
C ILE A 111 1.72 -2.57 -11.66
N PRO A 112 2.87 -2.16 -12.19
CA PRO A 112 3.67 -3.02 -13.08
C PRO A 112 3.95 -4.38 -12.42
N ALA A 113 3.57 -5.46 -13.10
CA ALA A 113 3.74 -6.84 -12.64
C ALA A 113 4.37 -7.69 -13.75
N PRO A 114 5.32 -8.59 -13.42
CA PRO A 114 5.90 -9.51 -14.41
C PRO A 114 4.81 -10.35 -15.08
N GLY A 115 4.81 -10.41 -16.41
CA GLY A 115 3.83 -11.20 -17.17
C GLY A 115 2.44 -10.55 -17.34
N MET A 116 2.21 -9.33 -16.82
CA MET A 116 0.98 -8.57 -17.06
C MET A 116 1.26 -7.28 -17.85
N PRO A 117 1.17 -7.32 -19.19
CA PRO A 117 1.20 -6.10 -20.00
C PRO A 117 -0.05 -5.26 -19.67
N GLY A 118 0.16 -4.14 -18.98
CA GLY A 118 -0.91 -3.28 -18.44
C GLY A 118 -0.89 -3.14 -16.91
N GLY A 119 -0.08 -3.95 -16.22
CA GLY A 119 0.01 -3.97 -14.76
C GLY A 119 -1.17 -4.68 -14.09
N MET A 120 -1.04 -4.92 -12.80
CA MET A 120 -2.07 -5.52 -11.97
C MET A 120 -2.91 -4.42 -11.32
N PRO A 121 -4.24 -4.39 -11.55
CA PRO A 121 -5.11 -3.40 -10.94
C PRO A 121 -5.28 -3.70 -9.45
N ILE A 122 -4.80 -2.82 -8.59
CA ILE A 122 -4.92 -2.94 -7.13
C ILE A 122 -5.74 -1.77 -6.59
N ARG A 123 -6.69 -2.08 -5.72
CA ARG A 123 -7.33 -1.07 -4.86
C ARG A 123 -6.77 -1.20 -3.45
N CYS A 124 -6.66 -0.09 -2.76
CA CYS A 124 -6.17 -0.06 -1.39
C CYS A 124 -7.01 0.92 -0.58
N PHE A 125 -7.23 0.60 0.69
CA PHE A 125 -7.84 1.52 1.63
C PHE A 125 -7.21 1.39 3.01
N GLY A 126 -7.39 2.44 3.80
CA GLY A 126 -6.88 2.51 5.15
C GLY A 126 -7.15 3.86 5.77
N PHE A 127 -6.31 4.24 6.72
CA PHE A 127 -6.40 5.55 7.35
C PHE A 127 -5.00 6.07 7.68
N TYR A 128 -4.93 7.37 7.89
CA TYR A 128 -3.75 8.01 8.46
C TYR A 128 -4.18 9.00 9.52
N THR A 129 -3.31 9.23 10.49
CA THR A 129 -3.55 10.13 11.62
C THR A 129 -2.76 11.41 11.41
N VAL A 130 -3.41 12.56 11.62
CA VAL A 130 -2.82 13.88 11.44
C VAL A 130 -3.07 14.76 12.65
N LYS A 131 -2.18 15.71 12.89
CA LYS A 131 -2.41 16.79 13.83
C LYS A 131 -1.81 18.08 13.28
N VAL A 132 -2.19 19.20 13.89
CA VAL A 132 -1.57 20.48 13.60
C VAL A 132 -0.17 20.51 14.23
N ASP A 133 0.80 21.04 13.47
CA ASP A 133 2.20 21.16 13.89
C ASP A 133 2.70 22.60 13.80
N ASP A 134 2.49 23.27 12.66
CA ASP A 134 2.89 24.67 12.45
C ASP A 134 1.67 25.56 12.24
N TYR A 135 1.37 26.35 13.26
CA TYR A 135 0.24 27.28 13.28
C TYR A 135 0.36 28.40 12.26
N MET A 136 1.58 28.92 12.05
CA MET A 136 1.81 30.04 11.14
C MET A 136 1.61 29.59 9.69
N THR A 137 2.16 28.43 9.34
CA THR A 137 1.97 27.84 8.01
C THR A 137 0.50 27.47 7.78
N LEU A 138 -0.19 26.91 8.78
CA LEU A 138 -1.62 26.61 8.69
C LEU A 138 -2.46 27.89 8.44
N ILE A 139 -2.17 28.97 9.17
CA ILE A 139 -2.87 30.25 9.01
C ILE A 139 -2.66 30.82 7.61
N ASP A 140 -1.40 30.94 7.18
CA ASP A 140 -1.03 31.53 5.88
C ASP A 140 -1.61 30.73 4.71
N LYS A 141 -1.56 29.39 4.77
CA LYS A 141 -1.96 28.53 3.66
C LYS A 141 -3.44 28.13 3.65
N VAL A 142 -4.12 28.14 4.80
CA VAL A 142 -5.48 27.60 4.93
C VAL A 142 -6.47 28.61 5.52
N ALA A 143 -6.15 29.18 6.69
CA ALA A 143 -7.10 30.04 7.42
C ALA A 143 -7.41 31.36 6.69
N GLY A 144 -6.50 31.87 5.86
CA GLY A 144 -6.73 33.07 5.04
C GLY A 144 -7.93 32.96 4.07
N ILE A 145 -8.38 31.74 3.75
CA ILE A 145 -9.47 31.48 2.79
C ILE A 145 -10.72 30.93 3.49
N LYS A 146 -10.56 30.15 4.56
CA LYS A 146 -11.66 29.42 5.23
C LYS A 146 -11.80 29.82 6.69
N SER A 147 -13.06 29.95 7.14
CA SER A 147 -13.37 30.19 8.56
C SER A 147 -13.46 28.90 9.38
N GLN A 148 -13.45 27.74 8.72
CA GLN A 148 -13.45 26.42 9.33
C GLN A 148 -12.66 25.45 8.44
N PHE A 149 -11.95 24.52 9.05
CA PHE A 149 -11.23 23.46 8.35
C PHE A 149 -11.45 22.12 9.04
N THR A 150 -11.72 21.11 8.22
CA THR A 150 -12.21 19.81 8.69
C THR A 150 -11.36 18.67 8.15
N VAL A 151 -11.57 17.47 8.70
CA VAL A 151 -10.97 16.22 8.21
C VAL A 151 -11.28 15.99 6.72
N ASP A 152 -12.48 16.33 6.26
CA ASP A 152 -12.86 16.17 4.85
C ASP A 152 -12.04 17.07 3.92
N ASP A 153 -11.69 18.28 4.37
CA ASP A 153 -10.83 19.17 3.59
C ASP A 153 -9.43 18.58 3.39
N ILE A 154 -8.89 17.90 4.42
CA ILE A 154 -7.64 17.16 4.31
C ILE A 154 -7.81 16.01 3.33
N LYS A 155 -8.86 15.19 3.50
CA LYS A 155 -9.13 14.00 2.69
C LYS A 155 -9.19 14.30 1.21
N ILE A 156 -9.85 15.39 0.82
CA ILE A 156 -9.95 15.83 -0.59
C ILE A 156 -8.55 16.10 -1.16
N ARG A 157 -7.69 16.78 -0.40
CA ARG A 157 -6.33 17.14 -0.82
C ARG A 157 -5.42 15.91 -0.90
N THR A 158 -5.48 15.03 0.08
CA THR A 158 -4.54 13.90 0.20
C THR A 158 -4.91 12.73 -0.70
N SER A 159 -6.17 12.55 -1.10
CA SER A 159 -6.60 11.39 -1.89
C SER A 159 -5.74 11.17 -3.15
N ALA A 160 -5.50 12.23 -3.94
CA ALA A 160 -4.68 12.11 -5.16
C ALA A 160 -3.18 11.91 -4.86
N ILE A 161 -2.70 12.48 -3.75
CA ILE A 161 -1.31 12.30 -3.29
C ILE A 161 -1.09 10.84 -2.89
N MET A 162 -2.04 10.26 -2.14
CA MET A 162 -1.98 8.87 -1.69
C MET A 162 -1.90 7.89 -2.86
N ASP A 163 -2.67 8.08 -3.92
CA ASP A 163 -2.63 7.19 -5.10
C ASP A 163 -1.22 7.15 -5.73
N GLY A 164 -0.58 8.31 -5.89
CA GLY A 164 0.78 8.39 -6.42
C GLY A 164 1.85 7.80 -5.50
N LEU A 165 1.75 8.10 -4.20
CA LEU A 165 2.67 7.54 -3.20
C LEU A 165 2.52 6.03 -3.05
N LEU A 166 1.31 5.51 -3.13
CA LEU A 166 1.03 4.08 -3.04
C LEU A 166 1.68 3.32 -4.20
N MET A 167 1.54 3.82 -5.43
CA MET A 167 2.22 3.23 -6.59
C MET A 167 3.74 3.19 -6.38
N LYS A 168 4.34 4.31 -5.95
CA LYS A 168 5.79 4.40 -5.66
C LYS A 168 6.24 3.36 -4.64
N TRP A 169 5.54 3.27 -3.50
CA TRP A 169 5.95 2.42 -2.39
C TRP A 169 5.64 0.94 -2.61
N ILE A 170 4.59 0.59 -3.35
CA ILE A 170 4.34 -0.80 -3.71
C ILE A 170 5.42 -1.31 -4.68
N VAL A 171 5.83 -0.52 -5.68
CA VAL A 171 6.91 -0.93 -6.58
C VAL A 171 8.23 -1.11 -5.83
N LYS A 172 8.49 -0.26 -4.84
CA LYS A 172 9.72 -0.28 -4.04
C LYS A 172 9.77 -1.41 -3.01
N GLU A 173 8.71 -1.58 -2.22
CA GLU A 173 8.69 -2.46 -1.04
C GLU A 173 7.73 -3.65 -1.16
N GLY A 174 6.86 -3.65 -2.18
CA GLY A 174 5.80 -4.64 -2.34
C GLY A 174 6.30 -6.06 -2.62
N LYS A 175 7.53 -6.23 -3.11
CA LYS A 175 8.23 -7.51 -3.38
C LYS A 175 7.34 -8.55 -4.10
N ASN A 176 6.50 -9.26 -3.36
CA ASN A 176 5.47 -10.13 -3.91
C ASN A 176 4.16 -9.36 -4.15
N MET A 177 3.93 -8.99 -5.41
CA MET A 177 2.74 -8.25 -5.82
C MET A 177 1.42 -8.98 -5.50
N PHE A 178 1.41 -10.31 -5.46
CA PHE A 178 0.22 -11.13 -5.16
C PHE A 178 -0.06 -11.27 -3.66
N ASN A 179 0.83 -10.76 -2.80
CA ASN A 179 0.63 -10.75 -1.35
C ASN A 179 1.24 -9.49 -0.73
N LEU A 180 0.71 -8.33 -1.12
CA LEU A 180 1.18 -7.02 -0.64
C LEU A 180 0.93 -6.83 0.85
N GLN A 181 -0.01 -7.59 1.44
CA GLN A 181 -0.33 -7.50 2.86
C GLN A 181 0.88 -7.84 3.74
N VAL A 182 1.76 -8.75 3.30
CA VAL A 182 3.01 -9.10 4.02
C VAL A 182 3.94 -7.91 4.17
N ASN A 183 3.94 -7.01 3.18
CA ASN A 183 4.80 -5.83 3.13
C ASN A 183 4.06 -4.54 3.52
N SER A 184 2.81 -4.63 3.96
CA SER A 184 1.94 -3.49 4.25
C SER A 184 2.56 -2.50 5.26
N ALA A 185 3.26 -3.01 6.28
CA ALA A 185 3.91 -2.17 7.29
C ALA A 185 5.05 -1.31 6.72
N GLU A 186 5.91 -1.87 5.87
CA GLU A 186 7.01 -1.12 5.24
C GLU A 186 6.48 -0.12 4.20
N ILE A 187 5.45 -0.52 3.43
CA ILE A 187 4.76 0.38 2.51
C ILE A 187 4.13 1.55 3.31
N ALA A 188 3.42 1.27 4.40
CA ALA A 188 2.80 2.28 5.24
C ALA A 188 3.81 3.24 5.89
N LYS A 189 4.97 2.73 6.33
CA LYS A 189 6.07 3.54 6.86
C LYS A 189 6.61 4.50 5.80
N GLY A 190 6.79 4.02 4.58
CA GLY A 190 7.20 4.86 3.46
C GLY A 190 6.16 5.91 3.08
N LEU A 191 4.89 5.50 2.99
CA LEU A 191 3.76 6.40 2.77
C LEU A 191 3.70 7.50 3.82
N LYS A 192 3.90 7.16 5.11
CA LYS A 192 3.92 8.14 6.19
C LYS A 192 4.93 9.24 5.91
N VAL A 193 6.18 8.89 5.63
CA VAL A 193 7.27 9.88 5.46
C VAL A 193 6.96 10.81 4.29
N ASP A 194 6.56 10.26 3.14
CA ASP A 194 6.27 11.08 1.96
C ASP A 194 5.00 11.91 2.10
N LEU A 195 3.95 11.38 2.74
CA LEU A 195 2.71 12.10 3.00
C LEU A 195 2.92 13.23 4.01
N ASP A 196 3.72 12.98 5.06
CA ASP A 196 4.09 13.98 6.06
C ASP A 196 4.79 15.17 5.41
N MET A 197 5.77 14.92 4.52
CA MET A 197 6.43 15.98 3.74
C MET A 197 5.44 16.85 2.93
N GLN A 198 4.35 16.28 2.43
CA GLN A 198 3.33 17.04 1.69
C GLN A 198 2.43 17.86 2.63
N LEU A 199 2.07 17.29 3.79
CA LEU A 199 1.19 17.95 4.74
C LEU A 199 1.89 19.03 5.57
N LEU A 200 3.20 18.92 5.81
CA LEU A 200 3.99 19.95 6.47
C LEU A 200 3.91 21.30 5.72
N GLN A 201 3.75 21.26 4.39
CA GLN A 201 3.59 22.47 3.57
C GLN A 201 2.31 23.27 3.88
N ILE A 202 1.37 22.69 4.62
CA ILE A 202 0.14 23.33 5.09
C ILE A 202 0.02 23.34 6.62
N GLY A 203 1.13 23.09 7.33
CA GLY A 203 1.18 23.17 8.80
C GLY A 203 0.62 21.95 9.53
N LEU A 204 0.49 20.81 8.84
CA LEU A 204 0.01 19.56 9.42
C LEU A 204 1.11 18.50 9.40
N THR A 205 1.14 17.62 10.40
CA THR A 205 2.03 16.45 10.42
C THR A 205 1.22 15.16 10.44
N VAL A 206 1.76 14.12 9.80
CA VAL A 206 1.23 12.75 9.80
C VAL A 206 1.92 11.96 10.91
N THR A 207 1.16 11.53 11.91
CA THR A 207 1.70 10.76 13.03
C THR A 207 1.79 9.26 12.69
N GLY A 208 0.86 8.76 11.86
CA GLY A 208 0.82 7.37 11.44
C GLY A 208 0.04 7.15 10.14
N VAL A 209 0.37 6.07 9.44
CA VAL A 209 -0.38 5.56 8.28
C VAL A 209 -0.63 4.08 8.51
N THR A 210 -1.84 3.60 8.24
CA THR A 210 -2.21 2.19 8.31
C THR A 210 -2.92 1.80 7.03
N ILE A 211 -2.48 0.68 6.45
CA ILE A 211 -3.14 0.03 5.32
C ILE A 211 -4.01 -1.08 5.89
N GLU A 212 -5.33 -0.99 5.69
CA GLU A 212 -6.27 -2.00 6.19
C GLU A 212 -6.27 -3.22 5.26
N ASN A 213 -6.37 -3.01 3.95
CA ASN A 213 -6.39 -4.10 2.99
C ASN A 213 -5.98 -3.70 1.57
N PHE A 214 -5.51 -4.69 0.80
CA PHE A 214 -5.35 -4.63 -0.65
C PHE A 214 -6.40 -5.50 -1.34
N ASN A 215 -7.16 -4.90 -2.26
CA ASN A 215 -8.17 -5.58 -3.04
C ASN A 215 -7.65 -5.84 -4.45
N TYR A 216 -7.63 -7.13 -4.80
CA TYR A 216 -7.22 -7.62 -6.10
C TYR A 216 -8.44 -7.89 -6.99
N PRO A 217 -8.26 -7.97 -8.33
CA PRO A 217 -9.32 -8.40 -9.22
C PRO A 217 -9.69 -9.86 -8.95
N GLU A 218 -10.96 -10.22 -9.15
CA GLU A 218 -11.50 -11.54 -8.82
C GLU A 218 -10.72 -12.69 -9.45
N GLN A 219 -10.23 -12.52 -10.68
CA GLN A 219 -9.43 -13.52 -11.38
C GLN A 219 -8.11 -13.81 -10.66
N VAL A 220 -7.47 -12.76 -10.14
CA VAL A 220 -6.21 -12.87 -9.39
C VAL A 220 -6.48 -13.48 -8.02
N GLN A 221 -7.54 -13.04 -7.33
CA GLN A 221 -7.97 -13.64 -6.07
C GLN A 221 -8.23 -15.14 -6.20
N LYS A 222 -8.99 -15.56 -7.22
CA LYS A 222 -9.23 -16.99 -7.50
C LYS A 222 -7.93 -17.78 -7.70
N MET A 223 -6.94 -17.21 -8.37
CA MET A 223 -5.63 -17.86 -8.54
C MET A 223 -4.84 -17.92 -7.23
N ILE A 224 -4.89 -16.86 -6.42
CA ILE A 224 -4.27 -16.83 -5.08
C ILE A 224 -4.92 -17.89 -4.19
N ASP A 225 -6.24 -17.93 -4.12
CA ASP A 225 -7.00 -18.89 -3.31
C ASP A 225 -6.72 -20.32 -3.75
N LYS A 226 -6.67 -20.56 -5.06
CA LYS A 226 -6.33 -21.87 -5.64
C LYS A 226 -4.89 -22.28 -5.31
N ASN A 227 -3.93 -21.36 -5.38
CA ASN A 227 -2.53 -21.59 -5.00
C ASN A 227 -2.35 -21.81 -3.49
N ALA A 228 -3.08 -21.08 -2.66
CA ALA A 228 -3.12 -21.29 -1.23
C ALA A 228 -3.69 -22.68 -0.90
N ALA A 229 -4.78 -23.09 -1.57
CA ALA A 229 -5.34 -24.43 -1.45
C ALA A 229 -4.32 -25.51 -1.90
N TYR A 230 -3.57 -25.29 -2.99
CA TYR A 230 -2.48 -26.19 -3.39
C TYR A 230 -1.41 -26.34 -2.30
N GLY A 231 -1.00 -25.23 -1.67
CA GLY A 231 -0.02 -25.24 -0.58
C GLY A 231 -0.53 -25.91 0.71
N MET A 232 -1.81 -25.72 1.05
CA MET A 232 -2.44 -26.31 2.24
C MET A 232 -2.70 -27.80 2.09
N VAL A 233 -3.07 -28.27 0.90
CA VAL A 233 -3.40 -29.67 0.66
C VAL A 233 -2.16 -30.57 0.62
N GLY A 234 -0.94 -29.99 0.46
CA GLY A 234 0.36 -30.67 0.58
C GLY A 234 0.62 -31.81 -0.41
N ASN A 235 -0.41 -32.28 -1.11
CA ASN A 235 -0.43 -33.48 -1.90
C ASN A 235 -1.30 -33.25 -3.14
N ILE A 236 -0.65 -33.05 -4.29
CA ILE A 236 -1.28 -32.67 -5.57
C ILE A 236 -2.40 -33.64 -5.99
N GLY A 237 -2.32 -34.92 -5.61
CA GLY A 237 -3.36 -35.92 -5.89
C GLY A 237 -4.68 -35.69 -5.14
N HIS A 238 -4.64 -35.14 -3.93
CA HIS A 238 -5.84 -34.86 -3.16
C HIS A 238 -6.61 -33.65 -3.73
N TYR A 239 -5.92 -32.69 -4.35
CA TYR A 239 -6.59 -31.56 -4.99
C TYR A 239 -7.35 -31.98 -6.26
N GLN A 240 -6.81 -32.88 -7.09
CA GLN A 240 -7.56 -33.40 -8.24
C GLN A 240 -8.86 -34.05 -7.78
N ASN A 241 -8.81 -34.80 -6.69
CA ASN A 241 -10.00 -35.41 -6.09
C ASN A 241 -10.97 -34.36 -5.53
N VAL A 242 -10.48 -33.33 -4.82
CA VAL A 242 -11.34 -32.27 -4.27
C VAL A 242 -11.95 -31.40 -5.37
N ALA A 243 -11.19 -31.00 -6.38
CA ALA A 243 -11.71 -30.23 -7.51
C ALA A 243 -12.71 -31.05 -8.34
N MET A 244 -12.49 -32.36 -8.47
CA MET A 244 -13.45 -33.29 -9.08
C MET A 244 -14.74 -33.39 -8.25
N VAL A 245 -14.64 -33.54 -6.94
CA VAL A 245 -15.79 -33.57 -6.02
C VAL A 245 -16.54 -32.23 -6.01
N GLU A 246 -15.85 -31.09 -5.98
CA GLU A 246 -16.45 -29.76 -6.00
C GLU A 246 -17.15 -29.47 -7.35
N SER A 247 -16.62 -30.02 -8.45
CA SER A 247 -17.28 -29.96 -9.76
C SER A 247 -18.54 -30.84 -9.84
N MET A 248 -18.57 -31.94 -9.08
CA MET A 248 -19.76 -32.78 -8.92
C MET A 248 -20.80 -32.13 -8.00
N GLU A 249 -20.38 -31.39 -6.96
CA GLU A 249 -21.29 -30.65 -6.07
C GLU A 249 -21.92 -29.43 -6.74
N LYS A 250 -21.15 -28.68 -7.55
CA LYS A 250 -21.66 -27.52 -8.30
C LYS A 250 -22.58 -27.92 -9.46
N ASN A 251 -22.48 -29.17 -9.93
CA ASN A 251 -23.41 -29.79 -10.88
C ASN A 251 -24.08 -31.03 -10.26
N PRO A 252 -25.02 -30.85 -9.32
CA PRO A 252 -25.64 -31.96 -8.59
C PRO A 252 -26.53 -32.88 -9.47
N GLY A 253 -26.66 -32.57 -10.77
CA GLY A 253 -27.36 -33.39 -11.77
C GLY A 253 -26.46 -34.34 -12.59
N SER A 254 -25.13 -34.21 -12.53
CA SER A 254 -24.22 -35.20 -13.14
C SER A 254 -23.97 -36.35 -12.16
N SER A 255 -25.03 -37.14 -11.94
CA SER A 255 -24.95 -38.39 -11.19
C SER A 255 -23.82 -39.27 -11.72
N MET A 256 -23.06 -39.88 -10.80
CA MET A 256 -22.08 -40.94 -11.08
C MET A 256 -22.66 -42.07 -11.97
N GLY A 257 -23.98 -42.27 -11.94
CA GLY A 257 -24.70 -43.18 -12.86
C GLY A 257 -24.63 -42.78 -14.35
N ASN A 258 -24.49 -41.49 -14.65
CA ASN A 258 -24.29 -40.99 -16.02
C ASN A 258 -22.82 -40.92 -16.42
N MET A 259 -21.85 -41.09 -15.52
CA MET A 259 -20.44 -41.22 -15.90
C MET A 259 -20.12 -42.63 -16.41
N ALA A 260 -20.81 -43.65 -15.89
CA ALA A 260 -20.77 -45.01 -16.44
C ALA A 260 -21.48 -45.10 -17.82
N GLN A 261 -22.48 -44.25 -18.08
CA GLN A 261 -23.22 -44.21 -19.34
C GLN A 261 -22.68 -43.20 -20.35
N ALA A 262 -21.91 -42.19 -19.91
CA ALA A 262 -21.07 -41.34 -20.75
C ALA A 262 -19.76 -42.05 -21.13
N GLY A 263 -19.89 -43.31 -21.58
CA GLY A 263 -18.80 -44.09 -22.17
C GLY A 263 -18.11 -43.37 -23.32
N ILE A 264 -18.70 -42.32 -23.88
CA ILE A 264 -18.11 -41.47 -24.92
C ILE A 264 -16.85 -40.73 -24.42
N GLY A 265 -16.76 -40.29 -23.16
CA GLY A 265 -15.58 -39.53 -22.69
C GLY A 265 -14.33 -40.38 -22.42
N ILE A 266 -14.52 -41.57 -21.84
CA ILE A 266 -13.42 -42.50 -21.55
C ILE A 266 -13.09 -43.34 -22.78
N GLN A 267 -14.07 -43.74 -23.59
CA GLN A 267 -13.83 -44.48 -24.83
C GLN A 267 -13.17 -43.59 -25.90
N MET A 268 -13.60 -42.34 -26.05
CA MET A 268 -12.90 -41.38 -26.93
C MET A 268 -11.50 -41.04 -26.42
N GLY A 269 -11.31 -40.95 -25.09
CA GLY A 269 -9.98 -40.79 -24.49
C GLY A 269 -9.06 -42.01 -24.68
N MET A 270 -9.61 -43.22 -24.66
CA MET A 270 -8.85 -44.47 -24.82
C MET A 270 -8.59 -44.82 -26.29
N GLU A 271 -9.47 -44.40 -27.20
CA GLU A 271 -9.33 -44.51 -28.65
C GLU A 271 -8.34 -43.47 -29.19
N MET A 272 -8.40 -42.23 -28.68
CA MET A 272 -7.40 -41.18 -28.94
C MET A 272 -6.03 -41.50 -28.34
N ALA A 273 -5.98 -42.17 -27.17
CA ALA A 273 -4.73 -42.68 -26.60
C ALA A 273 -4.14 -43.84 -27.40
N LYS A 274 -4.97 -44.69 -28.02
CA LYS A 274 -4.53 -45.75 -28.94
C LYS A 274 -3.96 -45.16 -30.23
N GLU A 275 -4.60 -44.13 -30.78
CA GLU A 275 -4.15 -43.43 -31.99
C GLU A 275 -2.87 -42.61 -31.74
N MET A 276 -2.72 -42.03 -30.55
CA MET A 276 -1.51 -41.34 -30.12
C MET A 276 -0.35 -42.30 -29.83
N LYS A 277 -0.64 -43.52 -29.34
CA LYS A 277 0.37 -44.57 -29.13
C LYS A 277 0.85 -45.17 -30.46
N SER A 278 -0.03 -45.35 -31.45
CA SER A 278 0.38 -45.79 -32.80
C SER A 278 1.21 -44.76 -33.56
N ASN A 279 1.06 -43.47 -33.26
CA ASN A 279 1.90 -42.40 -33.84
C ASN A 279 3.28 -42.24 -33.16
N ILE A 280 3.44 -42.74 -31.94
CA ILE A 280 4.73 -42.73 -31.22
C ILE A 280 5.60 -43.95 -31.58
N GLU A 281 5.01 -45.08 -31.98
CA GLU A 281 5.77 -46.29 -32.39
C GLU A 281 6.29 -46.26 -33.84
N ASN A 282 5.83 -45.32 -34.69
CA ASN A 282 6.28 -45.18 -36.09
C ASN A 282 7.20 -43.98 -36.37
N SER A 283 7.70 -43.28 -35.34
CA SER A 283 8.61 -42.14 -35.51
C SER A 283 10.01 -42.44 -34.95
N LYS A 284 10.66 -43.49 -35.47
CA LYS A 284 12.13 -43.62 -35.41
C LYS A 284 12.72 -42.92 -36.64
N SER A 285 12.95 -41.61 -36.55
CA SER A 285 13.95 -40.90 -37.36
C SER A 285 14.12 -39.46 -36.85
N ASN A 286 15.39 -39.07 -36.67
CA ASN A 286 15.90 -37.71 -36.45
C ASN A 286 15.67 -37.08 -35.06
N VAL A 287 16.51 -37.50 -34.12
CA VAL A 287 16.87 -36.68 -32.95
C VAL A 287 17.83 -35.58 -33.42
N SER A 288 17.34 -34.36 -33.52
CA SER A 288 18.16 -33.15 -33.68
C SER A 288 18.70 -32.72 -32.32
N ASN A 289 19.98 -32.99 -32.05
CA ASN A 289 20.70 -32.43 -30.90
C ASN A 289 20.90 -30.92 -31.12
N SER A 290 20.17 -30.09 -30.36
CA SER A 290 20.40 -28.64 -30.30
C SER A 290 21.26 -28.30 -29.08
N SER A 291 22.30 -27.50 -29.26
CA SER A 291 23.13 -26.94 -28.18
C SER A 291 22.84 -25.44 -28.01
N ILE A 292 23.11 -24.86 -26.84
CA ILE A 292 22.83 -23.44 -26.55
C ILE A 292 24.14 -22.64 -26.68
N CYS A 293 24.10 -21.52 -27.39
CA CYS A 293 25.26 -20.63 -27.52
C CYS A 293 25.61 -19.99 -26.16
N PRO A 294 26.87 -20.07 -25.68
CA PRO A 294 27.24 -19.56 -24.36
C PRO A 294 27.25 -18.02 -24.24
N ASN A 295 27.24 -17.28 -25.35
CA ASN A 295 27.28 -15.81 -25.33
C ASN A 295 25.87 -15.19 -25.46
N CYS A 296 25.10 -15.59 -26.47
CA CYS A 296 23.78 -15.00 -26.75
C CYS A 296 22.58 -15.90 -26.39
N HIS A 297 22.82 -17.10 -25.85
CA HIS A 297 21.79 -18.06 -25.44
C HIS A 297 20.83 -18.51 -26.55
N SER A 298 21.14 -18.25 -27.81
CA SER A 298 20.36 -18.77 -28.95
C SER A 298 20.62 -20.25 -29.15
N ASN A 299 19.58 -20.99 -29.55
CA ASN A 299 19.69 -22.40 -29.88
C ASN A 299 20.48 -22.57 -31.19
N ILE A 300 21.53 -23.38 -31.16
CA ILE A 300 22.43 -23.64 -32.30
C ILE A 300 22.46 -25.14 -32.61
N ASP A 301 22.70 -25.44 -33.87
CA ASP A 301 22.94 -26.82 -34.31
C ASP A 301 24.24 -27.33 -33.69
N SER A 302 24.23 -28.57 -33.18
CA SER A 302 25.36 -29.18 -32.48
C SER A 302 26.64 -29.32 -33.33
N ASN A 303 26.56 -29.10 -34.66
CA ASN A 303 27.71 -29.05 -35.56
C ASN A 303 28.16 -27.64 -36.01
N ALA A 304 27.55 -26.56 -35.51
CA ALA A 304 27.95 -25.21 -35.88
C ALA A 304 29.31 -24.81 -35.29
N LYS A 305 30.28 -24.44 -36.14
CA LYS A 305 31.62 -23.94 -35.71
C LYS A 305 31.60 -22.50 -35.18
N PHE A 306 30.62 -21.71 -35.61
CA PHE A 306 30.38 -20.33 -35.21
C PHE A 306 28.88 -20.11 -35.00
N CYS A 307 28.51 -19.28 -34.04
CA CYS A 307 27.12 -18.93 -33.79
C CYS A 307 26.58 -18.04 -34.94
N PRO A 308 25.49 -18.42 -35.63
CA PRO A 308 24.93 -17.63 -36.73
C PRO A 308 24.29 -16.30 -36.27
N ASN A 309 24.00 -16.14 -34.99
CA ASN A 309 23.36 -14.94 -34.46
C ASN A 309 24.34 -13.91 -33.90
N CYS A 310 25.46 -14.34 -33.31
CA CYS A 310 26.43 -13.44 -32.66
C CYS A 310 27.88 -13.58 -33.15
N GLY A 311 28.19 -14.54 -34.02
CA GLY A 311 29.52 -14.73 -34.60
C GLY A 311 30.55 -15.44 -33.70
N GLU A 312 30.19 -15.79 -32.46
CA GLU A 312 31.11 -16.39 -31.49
C GLU A 312 31.52 -17.84 -31.88
N LYS A 313 32.80 -18.20 -31.69
CA LYS A 313 33.32 -19.52 -32.04
C LYS A 313 32.92 -20.56 -30.99
N VAL A 314 32.28 -21.65 -31.43
CA VAL A 314 31.82 -22.72 -30.53
C VAL A 314 32.93 -23.77 -30.39
N VAL A 315 33.54 -23.84 -29.21
CA VAL A 315 34.64 -24.77 -28.93
C VAL A 315 34.05 -26.14 -28.55
N LYS A 316 34.35 -27.18 -29.34
CA LYS A 316 34.00 -28.57 -29.00
C LYS A 316 34.88 -29.00 -27.82
N ALA A 317 34.28 -29.34 -26.69
CA ALA A 317 34.99 -30.02 -25.61
C ALA A 317 35.22 -31.48 -26.01
N GLU A 318 36.48 -31.86 -26.18
CA GLU A 318 36.90 -33.24 -26.44
C GLU A 318 36.62 -34.14 -25.22
N GLU A 319 36.22 -35.37 -25.53
CA GLU A 319 35.80 -36.42 -24.61
C GLU A 319 36.88 -36.76 -23.56
N GLN A 320 36.55 -36.58 -22.27
CA GLN A 320 37.30 -37.21 -21.19
C GLN A 320 36.61 -38.52 -20.77
N ASN A 321 37.25 -39.62 -21.17
CA ASN A 321 37.00 -40.99 -20.74
C ASN A 321 36.97 -41.12 -19.21
N SER A 322 35.79 -41.14 -18.59
CA SER A 322 35.63 -41.56 -17.20
C SER A 322 35.57 -43.09 -17.11
N LYS A 323 36.66 -43.72 -16.65
CA LYS A 323 36.71 -45.16 -16.32
C LYS A 323 35.61 -45.48 -15.30
N LYS A 324 34.65 -46.33 -15.71
CA LYS A 324 33.56 -46.84 -14.85
C LYS A 324 34.14 -47.78 -13.78
N LYS A 325 33.86 -47.52 -12.50
CA LYS A 325 34.22 -48.42 -11.39
C LYS A 325 33.02 -49.34 -11.08
N PHE A 326 33.29 -50.58 -10.68
CA PHE A 326 32.27 -51.52 -10.21
C PHE A 326 32.42 -51.72 -8.70
N CYS A 327 31.30 -51.83 -7.98
CA CYS A 327 31.32 -52.11 -6.56
C CYS A 327 31.82 -53.55 -6.30
N PRO A 328 32.84 -53.77 -5.46
CA PRO A 328 33.40 -55.10 -5.21
C PRO A 328 32.47 -56.04 -4.41
N GLU A 329 31.43 -55.50 -3.76
CA GLU A 329 30.54 -56.26 -2.88
C GLU A 329 29.22 -56.64 -3.54
N CYS A 330 28.58 -55.73 -4.29
CA CYS A 330 27.31 -56.01 -4.96
C CYS A 330 27.41 -56.07 -6.49
N GLY A 331 28.60 -55.79 -7.06
CA GLY A 331 28.82 -55.78 -8.51
C GLY A 331 28.16 -54.62 -9.26
N ALA A 332 27.46 -53.71 -8.58
CA ALA A 332 26.76 -52.60 -9.22
C ALA A 332 27.73 -51.62 -9.92
N LYS A 333 27.31 -51.12 -11.08
CA LYS A 333 28.09 -50.19 -11.92
C LYS A 333 27.97 -48.79 -11.35
N GLN A 334 29.09 -48.10 -11.15
CA GLN A 334 29.10 -46.81 -10.47
C GLN A 334 29.82 -45.74 -11.31
N ASP A 335 29.30 -44.52 -11.24
CA ASP A 335 29.92 -43.37 -11.89
C ASP A 335 31.25 -43.02 -11.22
N GLY A 336 32.25 -42.68 -12.03
CA GLY A 336 33.67 -42.65 -11.65
C GLY A 336 34.06 -41.70 -10.49
N ASN A 337 33.13 -40.88 -9.99
CA ASN A 337 33.36 -39.91 -8.93
C ASN A 337 32.58 -40.20 -7.63
N SER A 338 31.93 -41.37 -7.52
CA SER A 338 31.17 -41.78 -6.33
C SER A 338 32.05 -42.40 -5.24
N LYS A 339 31.95 -41.90 -3.99
CA LYS A 339 32.70 -42.41 -2.82
C LYS A 339 32.01 -43.58 -2.11
N PHE A 340 30.72 -43.75 -2.35
CA PHE A 340 29.88 -44.80 -1.77
C PHE A 340 28.97 -45.37 -2.86
N CYS A 341 28.69 -46.66 -2.79
CA CYS A 341 27.82 -47.35 -3.72
C CYS A 341 26.37 -46.92 -3.49
N SER A 342 25.73 -46.47 -4.56
CA SER A 342 24.33 -46.03 -4.58
C SER A 342 23.33 -47.16 -4.25
N GLU A 343 23.70 -48.43 -4.47
CA GLU A 343 22.79 -49.57 -4.30
C GLU A 343 22.93 -50.25 -2.93
N CYS A 344 24.15 -50.42 -2.42
CA CYS A 344 24.37 -51.13 -1.15
C CYS A 344 24.98 -50.27 -0.03
N GLY A 345 25.28 -49.00 -0.30
CA GLY A 345 25.86 -48.06 0.68
C GLY A 345 27.32 -48.29 1.02
N ASN A 346 27.96 -49.32 0.45
CA ASN A 346 29.35 -49.65 0.78
C ASN A 346 30.35 -48.69 0.12
N LYS A 347 31.51 -48.47 0.73
CA LYS A 347 32.51 -47.50 0.25
C LYS A 347 33.28 -48.05 -0.97
N LEU A 348 33.44 -47.24 -2.02
CA LEU A 348 34.02 -47.61 -3.34
C LEU A 348 35.49 -47.25 -3.53
#